data_AF-A0A4S2JRK0-F1
#
_entry.id   AF-A0A4S2JRK0-F1
#
_cell.length_a   1.000
_cell.length_b   1.000
_cell.length_c   1.000
_cell.angle_alpha   90.00
_cell.angle_beta   90.00
_cell.angle_gamma   90.00
#
_symmetry.space_group_name_H-M   'P 1'
#
loop_
_entity.id
_entity.type
_entity.pdbx_description
1 polymer ?
#
loop_
_entity_poly.entity_id
_entity_poly.type
_entity_poly.pdbx_seq_one_letter_code
_entity_poly.pdbx_strand_id
1 'polypeptide(L)'
;IFNLYTDDFLILRFLRVCKFNLEKTKIRIKNHYKQRSDLPEWHMNKDPFLPKLQELLDMGFASMYKTINVIHRKHKMSSKRSEKAGVGGIYQRDMAITQFAFIGYVLIVPKSIGLCNNPQKEEALNHFWRVIGHILNLCRKTAAETRELCQKVSHILTEYLYNAPSEFYQMALAILDGLWYMDITLDKHAFLKFTYQLRGIECEYS
;
A
#
# COMPACT_ATOMS: atom_id res chain seq x y z
N ILE A 1 13.81 -21.35 24.81
CA ILE A 1 14.00 -22.38 23.77
C ILE A 1 13.52 -21.77 22.45
N PHE A 2 14.45 -21.28 21.63
CA PHE A 2 14.15 -20.58 20.38
C PHE A 2 13.90 -21.58 19.27
N ASN A 3 12.71 -21.53 18.66
CA ASN A 3 12.32 -22.44 17.59
C ASN A 3 13.07 -22.02 16.30
N LEU A 4 14.04 -22.85 15.90
CA LEU A 4 14.96 -22.68 14.77
C LEU A 4 14.32 -23.06 13.42
N TYR A 5 13.18 -22.47 13.10
CA TYR A 5 12.76 -22.39 11.70
C TYR A 5 13.16 -21.01 11.20
N THR A 6 14.40 -20.91 10.71
CA THR A 6 14.75 -19.90 9.71
C THR A 6 13.85 -20.14 8.50
N ASP A 7 12.70 -19.47 8.48
CA ASP A 7 11.86 -19.38 7.31
C ASP A 7 12.73 -18.93 6.13
N ASP A 8 12.79 -19.73 5.07
CA ASP A 8 13.54 -19.41 3.85
C ASP A 8 13.16 -18.01 3.34
N PHE A 9 11.91 -17.59 3.58
CA PHE A 9 11.42 -16.25 3.28
C PHE A 9 12.17 -15.14 4.05
N LEU A 10 12.51 -15.39 5.32
CA LEU A 10 13.26 -14.44 6.14
C LEU A 10 14.71 -14.32 5.65
N ILE A 11 15.38 -15.44 5.35
CA ILE A 11 16.75 -15.43 4.82
C ILE A 11 16.80 -14.75 3.45
N LEU A 12 15.84 -15.07 2.57
CA LEU A 12 15.72 -14.44 1.25
C LEU A 12 15.56 -12.93 1.35
N ARG A 13 14.83 -12.42 2.36
CA ARG A 13 14.68 -10.98 2.58
C ARG A 13 16.03 -10.29 2.85
N PHE A 14 16.90 -10.90 3.67
CA PHE A 14 18.23 -10.33 3.93
C PHE A 14 19.16 -10.45 2.72
N LEU A 15 19.16 -11.59 2.04
CA LEU A 15 19.96 -11.81 0.84
C LEU A 15 19.63 -10.79 -0.25
N ARG A 16 18.33 -10.57 -0.53
CA ARG A 16 17.91 -9.64 -1.60
C ARG A 16 18.24 -8.18 -1.27
N VAL A 17 18.04 -7.73 -0.03
CA VAL A 17 18.42 -6.37 0.40
C VAL A 17 19.93 -6.14 0.26
N CYS A 18 20.73 -7.19 0.40
CA CYS A 18 22.16 -7.16 0.20
C CYS A 18 22.61 -7.51 -1.23
N LYS A 19 21.68 -7.56 -2.20
CA LYS A 19 21.94 -7.95 -3.61
C LYS A 19 22.70 -9.29 -3.71
N PHE A 20 22.30 -10.26 -2.89
CA PHE A 20 22.92 -11.58 -2.75
C PHE A 20 24.40 -11.57 -2.36
N ASN A 21 24.93 -10.43 -1.91
CA ASN A 21 26.26 -10.38 -1.31
C ASN A 21 26.22 -11.07 0.07
N LEU A 22 26.86 -12.23 0.16
CA LEU A 22 26.81 -13.09 1.34
C LEU A 22 27.38 -12.41 2.58
N GLU A 23 28.48 -11.66 2.46
CA GLU A 23 29.13 -11.01 3.61
C GLU A 23 28.27 -9.88 4.19
N LYS A 24 27.71 -9.01 3.33
CA LYS A 24 26.75 -7.99 3.76
C LYS A 24 25.50 -8.60 4.39
N THR A 25 25.03 -9.72 3.85
CA THR A 25 23.87 -10.46 4.37
C THR A 25 24.14 -10.99 5.77
N LYS A 26 25.27 -11.67 5.99
CA LYS A 26 25.68 -12.18 7.30
C LYS A 26 25.78 -11.06 8.33
N ILE A 27 26.39 -9.93 7.97
CA ILE A 27 26.51 -8.75 8.85
C ILE A 27 25.10 -8.24 9.23
N ARG A 28 24.20 -8.12 8.26
CA ARG A 28 22.86 -7.58 8.47
C ARG A 28 21.96 -8.52 9.30
N ILE A 29 22.08 -9.83 9.08
CA ILE A 29 21.42 -10.86 9.90
C ILE A 29 21.94 -10.78 11.33
N LYS A 30 23.26 -10.77 11.53
CA LYS A 30 23.86 -10.62 12.87
C LYS A 30 23.38 -9.35 13.57
N ASN A 31 23.35 -8.23 12.86
CA ASN A 31 22.86 -6.96 13.41
C ASN A 31 21.37 -7.02 13.76
N HIS A 32 20.53 -7.67 12.94
CA HIS A 32 19.11 -7.84 13.22
C HIS A 32 18.88 -8.58 14.54
N TYR A 33 19.55 -9.72 14.71
CA TYR A 33 19.42 -10.51 15.95
C TYR A 33 20.09 -9.84 17.14
N LYS A 34 21.22 -9.13 16.93
CA LYS A 34 21.86 -8.33 17.97
C LYS A 34 20.94 -7.23 18.50
N GLN A 35 20.34 -6.43 17.61
CA GLN A 35 19.35 -5.42 18.01
C GLN A 35 18.17 -6.03 18.77
N ARG A 36 17.72 -7.21 18.34
CA ARG A 36 16.63 -7.94 18.98
C ARG A 36 16.99 -8.45 20.38
N SER A 37 18.26 -8.82 20.58
CA SER A 37 18.82 -9.26 21.85
C SER A 37 19.11 -8.10 22.79
N ASP A 38 19.57 -6.97 22.25
CA ASP A 38 19.91 -5.77 23.02
C ASP A 38 18.65 -5.04 23.51
N LEU A 39 17.53 -5.18 22.79
CA LEU A 39 16.25 -4.52 23.07
C LEU A 39 15.07 -5.53 23.03
N PRO A 40 15.05 -6.53 23.94
CA PRO A 40 13.98 -7.52 23.99
C PRO A 40 12.61 -6.89 24.27
N GLU A 41 12.57 -5.78 24.98
CA GLU A 41 11.36 -5.02 25.31
C GLU A 41 10.65 -4.42 24.09
N TRP A 42 11.36 -4.13 22.99
CA TRP A 42 10.72 -3.68 21.73
C TRP A 42 9.91 -4.77 21.02
N HIS A 43 10.10 -6.02 21.46
CA HIS A 43 9.47 -7.20 20.88
C HIS A 43 8.48 -7.86 21.84
N MET A 44 8.35 -7.35 23.07
CA MET A 44 7.44 -7.81 24.11
C MET A 44 6.29 -6.81 24.27
N ASN A 45 5.07 -7.33 24.45
CA ASN A 45 3.82 -6.59 24.61
C ASN A 45 3.59 -5.45 23.60
N LYS A 46 3.12 -5.82 22.41
CA LYS A 46 2.72 -4.89 21.34
C LYS A 46 1.26 -4.44 21.47
N ASP A 47 0.73 -4.36 22.69
CA ASP A 47 -0.65 -3.90 22.89
C ASP A 47 -0.76 -2.42 22.47
N PRO A 48 -1.46 -2.12 21.36
CA PRO A 48 -1.53 -0.77 20.80
C PRO A 48 -2.38 0.19 21.64
N PHE A 49 -2.84 -0.22 22.83
CA PHE A 49 -3.57 0.63 23.77
C PHE A 49 -2.73 1.03 25.00
N LEU A 50 -1.45 0.63 25.06
CA LEU A 50 -0.56 1.07 26.13
C LEU A 50 -0.35 2.59 26.07
N PRO A 51 -0.42 3.32 27.20
CA PRO A 51 -0.31 4.79 27.23
C PRO A 51 0.93 5.33 26.53
N LYS A 52 2.09 4.65 26.68
CA LYS A 52 3.34 5.04 26.04
C LYS A 52 3.36 4.81 24.52
N LEU A 53 2.66 3.78 24.04
CA LEU A 53 2.47 3.59 22.61
C LEU A 53 1.45 4.61 22.07
N GLN A 54 0.50 5.03 22.89
CA GLN A 54 -0.46 6.09 22.55
C GLN A 54 0.21 7.46 22.43
N GLU A 55 1.12 7.80 23.35
CA GLU A 55 1.96 9.01 23.21
C GLU A 55 2.85 8.96 21.94
N LEU A 56 3.40 7.79 21.60
CA LEU A 56 4.17 7.59 20.37
C LEU A 56 3.29 7.65 19.12
N LEU A 57 2.07 7.13 19.19
CA LEU A 57 1.08 7.25 18.13
C LEU A 57 0.63 8.70 17.98
N ASP A 58 0.45 9.45 19.06
CA ASP A 58 0.09 10.88 19.07
C ASP A 58 1.21 11.74 18.47
N MET A 59 2.47 11.45 18.82
CA MET A 59 3.63 12.02 18.12
C MET A 59 3.67 11.59 16.65
N GLY A 60 3.32 10.34 16.35
CA GLY A 60 3.17 9.80 15.00
C GLY A 60 2.10 10.52 14.20
N PHE A 61 0.96 10.85 14.80
CA PHE A 61 -0.13 11.62 14.22
C PHE A 61 0.35 13.03 13.88
N ALA A 62 1.10 13.70 14.76
CA ALA A 62 1.72 14.99 14.45
C ALA A 62 2.70 14.91 13.26
N SER A 63 3.48 13.82 13.15
CA SER A 63 4.36 13.55 12.01
C SER A 63 3.57 13.27 10.72
N MET A 64 2.44 12.58 10.83
CA MET A 64 1.53 12.27 9.74
C MET A 64 0.91 13.55 9.15
N TYR A 65 0.44 14.48 9.98
CA TYR A 65 -0.06 15.78 9.52
C TYR A 65 1.03 16.58 8.77
N LYS A 66 2.27 16.58 9.25
CA LYS A 66 3.40 17.21 8.53
C LYS A 66 3.63 16.54 7.17
N THR A 67 3.58 15.23 7.12
CA THR A 67 3.77 14.44 5.88
C THR A 67 2.65 14.72 4.88
N ILE A 68 1.39 14.73 5.31
CA ILE A 68 0.23 15.06 4.48
C ILE A 68 0.37 16.48 3.91
N ASN A 69 0.81 17.46 4.70
CA ASN A 69 1.05 18.82 4.21
C ASN A 69 2.15 18.89 3.14
N VAL A 70 3.24 18.13 3.31
CA VAL A 70 4.29 18.03 2.28
C VAL A 70 3.75 17.39 1.00
N ILE A 71 2.97 16.31 1.12
CA ILE A 71 2.34 15.63 -0.02
C ILE A 71 1.38 16.58 -0.74
N HIS A 72 0.54 17.31 0.00
CA HIS A 72 -0.38 18.29 -0.58
C HIS A 72 0.37 19.37 -1.38
N ARG A 73 1.46 19.91 -0.83
CA ARG A 73 2.33 20.85 -1.55
C ARG A 73 2.92 20.24 -2.82
N LYS A 74 3.42 19.00 -2.74
CA LYS A 74 3.98 18.29 -3.90
C LYS A 74 2.94 18.08 -5.00
N HIS A 75 1.73 17.62 -4.66
CA HIS A 75 0.64 17.48 -5.63
C HIS A 75 0.26 18.82 -6.26
N LYS A 76 0.13 19.89 -5.47
CA LYS A 76 -0.16 21.24 -5.99
C LYS A 76 0.92 21.73 -6.96
N MET A 77 2.19 21.52 -6.63
CA MET A 77 3.31 21.89 -7.50
C MET A 77 3.36 21.05 -8.77
N SER A 78 3.10 19.74 -8.65
CA SER A 78 3.07 18.83 -9.80
C SER A 78 1.90 19.13 -10.73
N SER A 79 0.71 19.41 -10.20
CA SER A 79 -0.47 19.82 -10.98
C SER A 79 -0.17 21.04 -11.82
N LYS A 80 0.40 22.10 -11.21
CA LYS A 80 0.77 23.32 -11.93
C LYS A 80 1.80 23.07 -13.04
N ARG A 81 2.76 22.16 -12.82
CA ARG A 81 3.75 21.80 -13.84
C ARG A 81 3.11 21.03 -15.00
N SER A 82 2.20 20.10 -14.69
CA SER A 82 1.48 19.31 -15.67
C SER A 82 0.50 20.16 -16.50
N GLU A 83 -0.19 21.11 -15.87
CA GLU A 83 -1.02 22.12 -16.54
C GLU A 83 -0.20 22.97 -17.50
N LYS A 84 0.97 23.46 -17.08
CA LYS A 84 1.89 24.23 -17.95
C LYS A 84 2.42 23.41 -19.13
N ALA A 85 2.52 22.09 -18.99
CA ALA A 85 2.92 21.20 -20.06
C ALA A 85 1.77 20.79 -20.99
N GLY A 86 0.53 21.27 -20.74
CA GLY A 86 -0.65 20.94 -21.56
C GLY A 86 -1.21 19.54 -21.33
N VAL A 87 -0.76 18.82 -20.30
CA VAL A 87 -1.19 17.43 -19.99
C VAL A 87 -2.41 17.39 -19.06
N GLY A 88 -2.72 18.51 -18.38
CA GLY A 88 -3.81 18.62 -17.41
C GLY A 88 -3.34 18.56 -15.96
N GLY A 89 -4.20 18.90 -15.01
CA GLY A 89 -3.88 18.95 -13.58
C GLY A 89 -4.14 17.63 -12.83
N ILE A 90 -3.86 17.63 -11.53
CA ILE A 90 -4.30 16.57 -10.60
C ILE A 90 -5.63 17.00 -10.01
N TYR A 91 -6.70 16.30 -10.36
CA TYR A 91 -8.06 16.59 -9.94
C TYR A 91 -8.49 15.72 -8.74
N GLN A 92 -9.59 16.11 -8.11
CA GLN A 92 -10.13 15.37 -6.96
C GLN A 92 -10.47 13.92 -7.29
N ARG A 93 -10.91 13.65 -8.54
CA ARG A 93 -11.18 12.28 -9.01
C ARG A 93 -9.91 11.42 -9.01
N ASP A 94 -8.77 11.98 -9.41
CA ASP A 94 -7.50 11.23 -9.51
C ASP A 94 -6.99 10.86 -8.12
N MET A 95 -7.15 11.78 -7.18
CA MET A 95 -6.88 11.52 -5.77
C MET A 95 -7.80 10.45 -5.18
N ALA A 96 -9.09 10.47 -5.51
CA ALA A 96 -10.06 9.48 -5.02
C ALA A 96 -9.79 8.08 -5.60
N ILE A 97 -9.43 7.98 -6.88
CA ILE A 97 -9.02 6.72 -7.53
C ILE A 97 -7.72 6.20 -6.90
N THR A 98 -6.76 7.08 -6.62
CA THR A 98 -5.52 6.72 -5.91
C THR A 98 -5.82 6.18 -4.51
N GLN A 99 -6.73 6.82 -3.77
CA GLN A 99 -7.16 6.32 -2.47
C GLN A 99 -7.85 4.95 -2.60
N PHE A 100 -8.69 4.76 -3.61
CA PHE A 100 -9.32 3.46 -3.90
C PHE A 100 -8.27 2.35 -4.09
N ALA A 101 -7.14 2.63 -4.74
CA ALA A 101 -6.07 1.64 -4.89
C ALA A 101 -5.48 1.18 -3.54
N PHE A 102 -5.46 2.03 -2.51
CA PHE A 102 -4.96 1.69 -1.17
C PHE A 102 -5.99 0.95 -0.30
N ILE A 103 -7.24 1.42 -0.27
CA ILE A 103 -8.26 0.93 0.69
C ILE A 103 -9.42 0.18 0.03
N GLY A 104 -9.70 0.42 -1.24
CA GLY A 104 -10.86 -0.12 -1.93
C GLY A 104 -10.87 -1.64 -1.96
N TYR A 105 -9.78 -2.26 -2.42
CA TYR A 105 -9.66 -3.72 -2.49
C TYR A 105 -9.69 -4.41 -1.13
N VAL A 106 -9.19 -3.73 -0.08
CA VAL A 106 -9.29 -4.21 1.30
C VAL A 106 -10.74 -4.33 1.76
N LEU A 107 -11.63 -3.46 1.28
CA LEU A 107 -13.04 -3.46 1.67
C LEU A 107 -13.92 -4.37 0.79
N ILE A 108 -13.59 -4.52 -0.49
CA ILE A 108 -14.44 -5.23 -1.46
C ILE A 108 -14.03 -6.69 -1.70
N VAL A 109 -12.74 -7.01 -1.63
CA VAL A 109 -12.21 -8.37 -1.90
C VAL A 109 -11.12 -8.79 -0.90
N PRO A 110 -11.33 -8.64 0.44
CA PRO A 110 -10.29 -8.87 1.45
C PRO A 110 -9.69 -10.27 1.38
N LYS A 111 -10.52 -11.31 1.17
CA LYS A 111 -10.06 -12.70 1.12
C LYS A 111 -9.11 -12.96 -0.06
N SER A 112 -9.39 -12.36 -1.22
CA SER A 112 -8.57 -12.53 -2.43
C SER A 112 -7.17 -11.94 -2.28
N ILE A 113 -7.01 -10.94 -1.40
CA ILE A 113 -5.70 -10.34 -1.07
C ILE A 113 -5.13 -10.85 0.26
N GLY A 114 -5.66 -11.95 0.79
CA GLY A 114 -5.13 -12.62 1.99
C GLY A 114 -5.50 -11.98 3.33
N LEU A 115 -6.52 -11.11 3.37
CA LEU A 115 -6.97 -10.42 4.58
C LEU A 115 -8.19 -11.09 5.22
N CYS A 116 -8.11 -11.27 6.54
CA CYS A 116 -9.21 -11.69 7.40
C CYS A 116 -9.76 -10.47 8.17
N ASN A 117 -10.71 -9.78 7.54
CA ASN A 117 -11.34 -8.60 8.13
C ASN A 117 -12.49 -8.97 9.06
N ASN A 118 -12.74 -8.11 10.04
CA ASN A 118 -13.95 -8.11 10.84
C ASN A 118 -14.56 -6.69 10.82
N PRO A 119 -15.85 -6.51 11.15
CA PRO A 119 -16.51 -5.20 11.04
C PRO A 119 -15.80 -4.08 11.83
N GLN A 120 -15.25 -4.40 12.99
CA GLN A 120 -14.55 -3.43 13.84
C GLN A 120 -13.24 -2.94 13.18
N LYS A 121 -12.45 -3.85 12.59
CA LYS A 121 -11.22 -3.53 11.87
C LYS A 121 -11.51 -2.73 10.61
N GLU A 122 -12.58 -3.06 9.90
CA GLU A 122 -13.00 -2.31 8.71
C GLU A 122 -13.41 -0.89 9.06
N GLU A 123 -14.14 -0.70 10.16
CA GLU A 123 -14.55 0.63 10.61
C GLU A 123 -13.35 1.46 11.11
N ALA A 124 -12.41 0.83 11.83
CA ALA A 124 -11.17 1.48 12.24
C ALA A 124 -10.32 1.91 11.03
N LEU A 125 -10.19 1.04 10.02
CA LEU A 125 -9.45 1.33 8.81
C LEU A 125 -10.15 2.41 7.96
N ASN A 126 -11.48 2.36 7.86
CA ASN A 126 -12.29 3.41 7.25
C ASN A 126 -12.10 4.75 7.95
N HIS A 127 -12.12 4.78 9.29
CA HIS A 127 -11.89 5.98 10.07
C HIS A 127 -10.47 6.56 9.83
N PHE A 128 -9.45 5.71 9.87
CA PHE A 128 -8.07 6.12 9.57
C PHE A 128 -7.95 6.78 8.20
N TRP A 129 -8.47 6.13 7.15
CA TRP A 129 -8.44 6.67 5.80
C TRP A 129 -9.38 7.87 5.58
N ARG A 130 -10.43 8.02 6.39
CA ARG A 130 -11.26 9.24 6.41
C ARG A 130 -10.52 10.42 7.01
N VAL A 131 -9.68 10.21 8.03
CA VAL A 131 -8.83 11.27 8.61
C VAL A 131 -7.75 11.70 7.60
N ILE A 132 -7.10 10.75 6.92
CA ILE A 132 -6.19 11.05 5.78
C ILE A 132 -6.95 11.76 4.65
N GLY A 133 -8.15 11.24 4.38
CA GLY A 133 -9.03 11.60 3.29
C GLY A 133 -9.90 12.82 3.55
N HIS A 134 -9.75 13.56 4.64
CA HIS A 134 -10.46 14.83 4.78
C HIS A 134 -10.13 15.79 3.60
N ILE A 135 -9.00 15.57 2.95
CA ILE A 135 -8.58 16.22 1.70
C ILE A 135 -8.96 15.36 0.45
N LEU A 136 -9.14 14.03 0.59
CA LEU A 136 -9.29 13.03 -0.49
C LEU A 136 -10.56 12.17 -0.25
N ASN A 137 -11.61 12.40 -1.04
CA ASN A 137 -12.98 12.21 -0.56
C ASN A 137 -13.63 10.85 -0.93
N LEU A 138 -12.94 9.71 -0.71
CA LEU A 138 -13.53 8.36 -0.90
C LEU A 138 -14.20 7.80 0.37
N CYS A 139 -13.54 7.88 1.53
CA CYS A 139 -14.06 7.28 2.77
C CYS A 139 -15.23 8.07 3.38
N ARG A 140 -16.33 7.37 3.67
CA ARG A 140 -17.60 7.90 4.18
C ARG A 140 -17.75 7.71 5.69
N LYS A 141 -18.95 7.97 6.23
CA LYS A 141 -19.16 7.93 7.68
C LYS A 141 -19.02 6.51 8.23
N THR A 142 -19.40 5.51 7.44
CA THR A 142 -19.29 4.09 7.80
C THR A 142 -18.48 3.32 6.76
N ALA A 143 -17.87 2.20 7.17
CA ALA A 143 -17.19 1.29 6.26
C ALA A 143 -18.15 0.67 5.25
N ALA A 144 -19.42 0.50 5.60
CA ALA A 144 -20.46 0.01 4.70
C ALA A 144 -20.72 0.98 3.54
N GLU A 145 -20.92 2.27 3.83
CA GLU A 145 -21.05 3.32 2.81
C GLU A 145 -19.81 3.41 1.92
N THR A 146 -18.62 3.34 2.53
CA THR A 146 -17.35 3.35 1.78
C THR A 146 -17.22 2.13 0.87
N ARG A 147 -17.61 0.93 1.35
CA ARG A 147 -17.59 -0.30 0.55
C ARG A 147 -18.49 -0.18 -0.66
N GLU A 148 -19.72 0.31 -0.50
CA GLU A 148 -20.64 0.50 -1.63
C GLU A 148 -20.06 1.45 -2.68
N LEU A 149 -19.45 2.55 -2.25
CA LEU A 149 -18.79 3.47 -3.17
C LEU A 149 -17.58 2.82 -3.86
N CYS A 150 -16.78 2.04 -3.13
CA CYS A 150 -15.65 1.29 -3.69
C CYS A 150 -16.13 0.26 -4.72
N GLN A 151 -17.28 -0.39 -4.52
CA GLN A 151 -17.86 -1.30 -5.52
C GLN A 151 -18.25 -0.56 -6.81
N LYS A 152 -18.83 0.65 -6.70
CA LYS A 152 -19.15 1.50 -7.87
C LYS A 152 -17.89 1.92 -8.62
N VAL A 153 -16.87 2.40 -7.92
CA VAL A 153 -15.56 2.78 -8.51
C VAL A 153 -14.90 1.55 -9.16
N SER A 154 -14.94 0.41 -8.49
CA SER A 154 -14.44 -0.87 -8.98
C SER A 154 -15.09 -1.27 -10.31
N HIS A 155 -16.41 -1.15 -10.43
CA HIS A 155 -17.14 -1.43 -11.67
C HIS A 155 -16.69 -0.51 -12.81
N ILE A 156 -16.64 0.80 -12.57
CA ILE A 156 -16.20 1.79 -13.57
C ILE A 156 -14.77 1.48 -14.06
N LEU A 157 -13.84 1.21 -13.14
CA LEU A 157 -12.45 0.89 -13.50
C LEU A 157 -12.31 -0.42 -14.27
N THR A 158 -13.26 -1.35 -14.13
CA THR A 158 -13.26 -2.62 -14.87
C THR A 158 -13.50 -2.37 -16.35
N GLU A 159 -14.43 -1.47 -16.69
CA GLU A 159 -14.72 -1.09 -18.08
C GLU A 159 -13.51 -0.41 -18.76
N TYR A 160 -12.80 0.45 -18.03
CA TYR A 160 -11.56 1.07 -18.52
C TYR A 160 -10.42 0.07 -18.69
N LEU A 161 -10.35 -0.95 -17.84
CA LEU A 161 -9.34 -2.01 -17.98
C LEU A 161 -9.65 -2.94 -19.15
N TYR A 162 -10.93 -3.24 -19.38
CA TYR A 162 -11.39 -4.05 -20.51
C TYR A 162 -11.10 -3.37 -21.85
N ASN A 163 -11.34 -2.06 -21.94
CA ASN A 163 -11.09 -1.27 -23.15
C ASN A 163 -9.74 -0.55 -23.11
N ALA A 164 -8.75 -1.11 -22.42
CA ALA A 164 -7.47 -0.44 -22.22
C ALA A 164 -6.70 -0.30 -23.54
N PRO A 165 -6.17 0.89 -23.88
CA PRO A 165 -5.36 1.07 -25.07
C PRO A 165 -4.02 0.34 -24.93
N SER A 166 -3.35 0.00 -26.03
CA SER A 166 -2.08 -0.76 -26.01
C SER A 166 -0.98 -0.11 -25.16
N GLU A 167 -0.98 1.22 -25.12
CA GLU A 167 -0.08 2.09 -24.36
C GLU A 167 -0.27 1.93 -22.85
N PHE A 168 -1.48 1.55 -22.40
CA PHE A 168 -1.74 1.27 -20.99
C PHE A 168 -0.83 0.16 -20.49
N TYR A 169 -0.67 -0.92 -21.26
CA TYR A 169 0.14 -2.05 -20.86
C TYR A 169 1.62 -1.66 -20.73
N GLN A 170 2.15 -0.89 -21.70
CA GLN A 170 3.53 -0.40 -21.65
C GLN A 170 3.77 0.51 -20.45
N MET A 171 2.83 1.41 -20.17
CA MET A 171 2.88 2.29 -19.00
C MET A 171 2.79 1.48 -17.70
N ALA A 172 1.89 0.51 -17.62
CA ALA A 172 1.73 -0.33 -16.44
C ALA A 172 2.99 -1.15 -16.15
N LEU A 173 3.61 -1.75 -17.17
CA LEU A 173 4.88 -2.47 -17.02
C LEU A 173 6.00 -1.53 -16.55
N ALA A 174 6.14 -0.34 -17.14
CA ALA A 174 7.15 0.63 -16.72
C ALA A 174 6.96 1.09 -15.27
N ILE A 175 5.71 1.28 -14.83
CA ILE A 175 5.39 1.60 -13.43
C ILE A 175 5.75 0.43 -12.52
N LEU A 176 5.39 -0.80 -12.88
CA LEU A 176 5.68 -1.99 -12.06
C LEU A 176 7.19 -2.26 -11.98
N ASP A 177 7.94 -2.05 -13.06
CA ASP A 177 9.40 -2.10 -13.06
C ASP A 177 10.00 -1.02 -12.13
N GLY A 178 9.42 0.18 -12.10
CA GLY A 178 9.80 1.22 -11.14
C GLY A 178 9.47 0.86 -9.68
N LEU A 179 8.32 0.24 -9.45
CA LEU A 179 7.88 -0.20 -8.12
C LEU A 179 8.68 -1.40 -7.59
N TRP A 180 9.27 -2.21 -8.47
CA TRP A 180 10.11 -3.32 -8.08
C TRP A 180 11.29 -2.90 -7.17
N TYR A 181 11.80 -1.68 -7.34
CA TYR A 181 12.84 -1.13 -6.45
C TYR A 181 12.35 -0.89 -5.01
N MET A 182 11.04 -0.73 -4.82
CA MET A 182 10.40 -0.54 -3.52
C MET A 182 9.91 -1.88 -2.94
N ASP A 183 9.31 -2.72 -3.78
CA ASP A 183 8.85 -4.06 -3.44
C ASP A 183 9.40 -5.10 -4.42
N ILE A 184 10.51 -5.71 -4.02
CA ILE A 184 11.20 -6.76 -4.77
C ILE A 184 10.42 -8.08 -4.86
N THR A 185 9.25 -8.19 -4.22
CA THR A 185 8.35 -9.34 -4.35
C THR A 185 7.31 -9.14 -5.45
N LEU A 186 7.21 -7.93 -5.99
CA LEU A 186 6.30 -7.56 -7.06
C LEU A 186 6.78 -8.15 -8.40
N ASP A 187 6.15 -9.25 -8.83
CA ASP A 187 6.27 -9.73 -10.21
C ASP A 187 5.23 -9.02 -11.08
N LYS A 188 5.68 -8.34 -12.14
CA LYS A 188 4.81 -7.48 -12.96
C LYS A 188 3.75 -8.26 -13.73
N HIS A 189 4.07 -9.46 -14.19
CA HIS A 189 3.13 -10.30 -14.93
C HIS A 189 2.09 -10.93 -14.00
N ALA A 190 2.53 -11.43 -12.84
CA ALA A 190 1.64 -11.92 -11.81
C ALA A 190 0.73 -10.81 -11.28
N PHE A 191 1.26 -9.59 -11.07
CA PHE A 191 0.48 -8.45 -10.59
C PHE A 191 -0.60 -8.04 -11.61
N LEU A 192 -0.25 -7.96 -12.89
CA LEU A 192 -1.22 -7.68 -13.95
C LEU A 192 -2.26 -8.78 -14.05
N LYS A 193 -1.85 -10.05 -14.17
CA LYS A 193 -2.77 -11.18 -14.23
C LYS A 193 -3.72 -11.22 -13.03
N PHE A 194 -3.19 -11.01 -11.82
CA PHE A 194 -3.98 -10.94 -10.61
C PHE A 194 -4.98 -9.78 -10.64
N THR A 195 -4.60 -8.62 -11.18
CA THR A 195 -5.50 -7.48 -11.35
C THR A 195 -6.67 -7.85 -12.26
N TYR A 196 -6.44 -8.51 -13.40
CA TYR A 196 -7.51 -8.99 -14.29
C TYR A 196 -8.41 -10.03 -13.61
N GLN A 197 -7.81 -10.98 -12.87
CA GLN A 197 -8.56 -11.99 -12.11
C GLN A 197 -9.46 -11.39 -11.03
N LEU A 198 -9.00 -10.36 -10.31
CA LEU A 198 -9.81 -9.64 -9.32
C LEU A 198 -11.03 -8.95 -9.94
N ARG A 199 -10.97 -8.67 -11.25
CA ARG A 199 -12.04 -8.05 -12.02
C ARG A 199 -12.92 -9.06 -12.76
N GLY A 200 -12.59 -10.35 -12.71
CA GLY A 200 -13.34 -11.40 -13.41
C GLY A 200 -13.23 -11.33 -14.94
N ILE A 201 -12.16 -10.74 -15.47
CA ILE A 201 -11.90 -10.61 -16.91
C ILE A 201 -10.68 -11.44 -17.31
N GLU A 202 -10.67 -11.96 -18.54
CA GLU A 202 -9.53 -12.70 -19.08
C GLU A 202 -8.35 -11.76 -19.36
N CYS A 203 -7.15 -12.21 -19.00
CA CYS A 203 -5.92 -11.48 -19.27
C CYS A 203 -5.44 -11.81 -20.69
N GLU A 204 -5.60 -10.88 -21.62
CA GLU A 204 -5.14 -11.03 -23.01
C GLU A 204 -3.60 -11.11 -23.14
N TYR A 205 -2.87 -10.77 -22.07
CA TYR A 205 -1.41 -10.70 -22.02
C TYR A 205 -0.85 -11.84 -21.15
N SER A 206 -1.05 -13.09 -21.59
CA SER A 206 -0.53 -14.31 -20.95
C SER A 206 0.74 -14.81 -21.61
#